data_AF-A0AAD7S2X6-F1
#
_entry.id   AF-A0AAD7S2X6-F1
#
_cell.length_a   1.000
_cell.length_b   1.000
_cell.length_c   1.000
_cell.angle_alpha   90.00
_cell.angle_beta   90.00
_cell.angle_gamma   90.00
#
_symmetry.space_group_name_H-M   'P 1'
#
loop_
_entity.id
_entity.type
_entity.pdbx_description
1 polymer ?
#
loop_
_entity_poly.entity_id
_entity_poly.type
_entity_poly.pdbx_seq_one_letter_code
_entity_poly.pdbx_strand_id
1 'polypeptide(L)'
;MHLSLTLSQSASLFCVAMLLCAHVSCDPMKLNACCTTTSSYPITTPITGCRLQRASHHCVKAVIFSSEGRYFCSYPRAPWVIAKVRELFKSGARCTF
;
A
#
# COMPACT_ATOMS: atom_id res chain seq x y z
N MET A 1 30.21 32.80 29.19
CA MET A 1 30.04 32.94 27.72
C MET A 1 29.89 31.59 27.01
N HIS A 2 30.47 30.49 27.53
CA HIS A 2 30.38 29.15 26.93
C HIS A 2 29.01 28.45 27.16
N LEU A 3 28.32 28.73 28.27
CA LEU A 3 27.00 28.15 28.60
C LEU A 3 25.85 28.72 27.75
N SER A 4 26.00 29.93 27.22
CA SER A 4 25.02 30.60 26.35
C SER A 4 25.04 30.02 24.93
N LEU A 5 26.21 29.57 24.48
CA LEU A 5 26.43 28.96 23.16
C LEU A 5 25.85 27.53 23.11
N THR A 6 25.90 26.76 24.20
CA THR A 6 25.35 25.38 24.25
C THR A 6 23.82 25.34 24.22
N LEU A 7 23.13 26.32 24.83
CA LEU A 7 21.67 26.44 24.69
C LEU A 7 21.27 26.77 23.24
N SER A 8 22.03 27.64 22.57
CA SER A 8 21.76 28.03 21.18
C SER A 8 21.96 26.89 20.17
N GLN A 9 22.99 26.05 20.37
CA GLN A 9 23.29 24.91 19.50
C GLN A 9 22.26 23.79 19.65
N SER A 10 21.81 23.54 20.88
CA SER A 10 20.78 22.53 21.19
C SER A 10 19.45 22.86 20.52
N ALA A 11 19.02 24.12 20.60
CA ALA A 11 17.79 24.59 19.98
C ALA A 11 17.84 24.44 18.44
N SER A 12 18.98 24.75 17.82
CA SER A 12 19.18 24.62 16.38
C SER A 12 19.09 23.16 15.91
N LEU A 13 19.66 22.20 16.66
CA LEU A 13 19.62 20.78 16.32
C LEU A 13 18.20 20.21 16.41
N PHE A 14 17.45 20.59 17.44
CA PHE A 14 16.03 20.20 17.59
C PHE A 14 15.16 20.76 16.45
N CYS A 15 15.39 22.01 16.05
CA CYS A 15 14.67 22.60 14.91
C CYS A 15 14.98 21.86 13.60
N VAL A 16 16.24 21.50 13.34
CA VAL A 16 16.64 20.76 12.13
C VAL A 16 16.06 19.34 12.13
N ALA A 17 16.03 18.65 13.28
CA ALA A 17 15.40 17.34 13.40
C ALA A 17 13.88 17.38 13.16
N MET A 18 13.18 18.38 13.69
CA MET A 18 11.74 18.59 13.45
C MET A 18 11.43 18.94 11.99
N LEU A 19 12.29 19.74 11.35
CA LEU A 19 12.20 20.02 9.91
C LEU A 19 12.36 18.72 9.11
N LEU A 20 13.39 17.91 9.42
CA LEU A 20 13.66 16.62 8.77
C LEU A 20 12.47 15.63 8.86
N CYS A 21 11.78 15.60 10.01
CA CYS A 21 10.59 14.78 10.20
C CYS A 21 9.35 15.31 9.45
N ALA A 22 9.26 16.62 9.18
CA ALA A 22 8.14 17.22 8.46
C ALA A 22 8.17 16.96 6.94
N HIS A 23 9.31 16.51 6.39
CA HIS A 23 9.43 16.14 4.98
C HIS A 23 9.10 14.67 4.68
N VAL A 24 8.73 13.86 5.67
CA VAL A 24 8.04 12.59 5.39
C VAL A 24 6.56 12.91 5.16
N SER A 25 6.31 13.75 4.16
CA SER A 25 5.01 13.76 3.50
C SER A 25 4.92 12.42 2.79
N CYS A 26 4.21 11.47 3.40
CA CYS A 26 3.67 10.33 2.71
C CYS A 26 2.82 10.90 1.57
N ASP A 27 3.42 10.97 0.39
CA ASP A 27 2.78 11.51 -0.80
C ASP A 27 1.44 10.79 -0.92
N PRO A 28 0.29 11.49 -0.84
CA PRO A 28 -0.97 10.88 -1.20
C PRO A 28 -0.95 10.76 -2.73
N MET A 29 -0.21 9.77 -3.24
CA MET A 29 -0.07 9.46 -4.66
C MET A 29 -1.46 9.16 -5.20
N LYS A 30 -2.02 10.19 -5.78
CA LYS A 30 -3.37 10.21 -6.32
C LYS A 30 -3.37 9.31 -7.56
N LEU A 31 -4.15 8.22 -7.45
CA LEU A 31 -4.83 7.48 -8.51
C LEU A 31 -4.12 6.40 -9.36
N ASN A 32 -2.83 6.07 -9.21
CA ASN A 32 -2.23 4.94 -9.97
C ASN A 32 -1.19 4.10 -9.18
N ALA A 33 -1.42 3.83 -7.89
CA ALA A 33 -0.59 2.86 -7.17
C ALA A 33 -0.93 1.43 -7.65
N CYS A 34 -0.22 0.96 -8.67
CA CYS A 34 -0.26 -0.43 -9.08
C CYS A 34 0.53 -1.30 -8.10
N CYS A 35 0.23 -2.60 -8.06
CA CYS A 35 1.06 -3.54 -7.29
C CYS A 35 2.44 -3.67 -7.93
N THR A 36 3.50 -3.47 -7.14
CA THR A 36 4.90 -3.75 -7.51
C THR A 36 5.37 -5.09 -6.93
N THR A 37 4.71 -5.59 -5.89
CA THR A 37 4.92 -6.91 -5.29
C THR A 37 3.56 -7.59 -5.04
N THR A 38 3.59 -8.90 -4.81
CA THR A 38 2.38 -9.68 -4.51
C THR A 38 2.60 -10.62 -3.34
N SER A 39 1.53 -10.87 -2.57
CA SER A 39 1.49 -11.86 -1.51
C SER A 39 0.73 -13.12 -1.95
N SER A 40 1.21 -14.28 -1.51
CA SER A 40 0.49 -15.55 -1.63
C SER A 40 -0.30 -15.92 -0.38
N TYR A 41 -0.22 -15.12 0.69
CA TYR A 41 -0.94 -15.38 1.95
C TYR A 41 -2.43 -15.08 1.81
N PRO A 42 -3.32 -15.93 2.35
CA PRO A 42 -4.76 -15.68 2.36
C PRO A 42 -5.13 -14.41 3.13
N ILE A 43 -6.10 -13.67 2.59
CA ILE A 43 -6.75 -12.56 3.30
C ILE A 43 -7.84 -13.16 4.19
N THR A 44 -7.78 -12.89 5.49
CA THR A 44 -8.72 -13.43 6.48
C THR A 44 -9.97 -12.59 6.66
N THR A 45 -9.95 -11.35 6.17
CA THR A 45 -11.07 -10.40 6.26
C THR A 45 -12.02 -10.52 5.07
N PRO A 46 -13.29 -10.09 5.19
CA PRO A 46 -14.28 -10.23 4.12
C PRO A 46 -13.93 -9.45 2.85
N ILE A 47 -13.68 -10.18 1.76
CA ILE A 47 -13.38 -9.61 0.44
C ILE A 47 -14.69 -9.17 -0.23
N THR A 48 -14.78 -7.89 -0.57
CA THR A 48 -15.98 -7.28 -1.17
C THR A 48 -15.88 -7.10 -2.69
N GLY A 49 -14.69 -7.26 -3.26
CA GLY A 49 -14.47 -7.15 -4.70
C GLY A 49 -13.02 -7.34 -5.10
N CYS A 50 -12.77 -7.28 -6.41
CA CYS A 50 -11.41 -7.38 -6.94
C CYS A 50 -11.14 -6.47 -8.15
N ARG A 51 -9.86 -6.26 -8.46
CA ARG A 51 -9.38 -5.65 -9.70
C ARG A 51 -8.25 -6.50 -10.26
N LEU A 52 -8.33 -6.85 -11.52
CA LEU A 52 -7.31 -7.60 -12.24
C LEU A 52 -6.28 -6.63 -12.80
N GLN A 53 -5.04 -6.68 -12.30
CA GLN A 53 -3.95 -5.83 -12.77
C GLN A 53 -3.09 -6.59 -13.79
N ARG A 54 -2.93 -6.01 -14.98
CA ARG A 54 -1.92 -6.43 -15.95
C ARG A 54 -0.54 -5.92 -15.55
N ALA A 55 0.51 -6.67 -15.86
CA ALA A 55 1.87 -6.19 -15.70
C ALA A 55 2.15 -5.03 -16.67
N SER A 56 2.86 -4.00 -16.21
CA SER A 56 3.24 -2.82 -17.00
C SER A 56 4.35 -2.04 -16.30
N HIS A 57 5.47 -1.75 -16.97
CA HIS A 57 6.64 -1.08 -16.37
C HIS A 57 7.05 -1.70 -15.02
N HIS A 58 6.92 -0.95 -13.92
CA HIS A 58 7.24 -1.38 -12.55
C HIS A 58 6.09 -2.15 -11.88
N CYS A 59 4.91 -2.20 -12.52
CA CYS A 59 3.75 -2.92 -12.04
C CYS A 59 3.83 -4.41 -12.39
N VAL A 60 3.64 -5.27 -11.41
CA VAL A 60 3.57 -6.72 -11.62
C VAL A 60 2.14 -7.17 -11.92
N LYS A 61 1.99 -8.40 -12.44
CA LYS A 61 0.66 -8.99 -12.62
C LYS A 61 0.08 -9.36 -11.25
N ALA A 62 -1.09 -8.81 -10.90
CA ALA A 62 -1.70 -9.00 -9.58
C ALA A 62 -3.23 -9.11 -9.65
N VAL A 63 -3.82 -9.76 -8.66
CA VAL A 63 -5.24 -9.61 -8.33
C VAL A 63 -5.31 -8.71 -7.10
N ILE A 64 -5.93 -7.54 -7.23
CA ILE A 64 -6.08 -6.58 -6.14
C ILE A 64 -7.43 -6.84 -5.48
N PHE A 65 -7.45 -7.40 -4.28
CA PHE A 65 -8.68 -7.58 -3.52
C PHE A 65 -9.01 -6.35 -2.69
N SER A 66 -10.30 -5.99 -2.65
CA SER A 66 -10.84 -5.00 -1.72
C SER A 66 -11.37 -5.72 -0.49
N SER A 67 -10.87 -5.38 0.69
CA SER A 67 -11.32 -5.95 1.96
C SER A 67 -11.24 -4.89 3.05
N GLU A 68 -12.35 -4.65 3.77
CA GLU A 68 -12.44 -3.68 4.87
C GLU A 68 -11.86 -2.28 4.53
N GLY A 69 -12.13 -1.78 3.33
CA GLY A 69 -11.64 -0.47 2.87
C GLY A 69 -10.14 -0.44 2.49
N ARG A 70 -9.47 -1.60 2.45
CA ARG A 70 -8.06 -1.74 2.05
C ARG A 70 -7.92 -2.54 0.77
N TYR A 71 -6.79 -2.34 0.10
CA TYR A 71 -6.41 -3.09 -1.10
C TYR A 71 -5.24 -4.03 -0.82
N PHE A 72 -5.35 -5.26 -1.32
CA PHE A 72 -4.35 -6.31 -1.14
C PHE A 72 -3.86 -6.82 -2.48
N CYS A 73 -2.56 -6.75 -2.73
CA CYS A 73 -1.90 -7.27 -3.92
C CYS A 73 -1.66 -8.78 -3.79
N SER A 74 -2.51 -9.59 -4.43
CA SER A 74 -2.43 -11.05 -4.35
C SER A 74 -1.83 -11.68 -5.60
N TYR A 75 -1.02 -12.71 -5.40
CA TYR A 75 -0.36 -13.44 -6.48
C TYR A 75 -1.40 -14.22 -7.30
N PRO A 76 -1.58 -13.93 -8.61
CA PRO A 76 -2.69 -14.49 -9.39
C PRO A 76 -2.72 -16.02 -9.50
N ARG A 77 -1.58 -16.69 -9.29
CA ARG A 77 -1.48 -18.16 -9.38
C ARG A 77 -1.59 -18.86 -8.03
N ALA A 78 -1.78 -18.14 -6.93
CA ALA A 78 -2.02 -18.79 -5.64
C ALA A 78 -3.38 -19.53 -5.68
N PRO A 79 -3.48 -20.79 -5.20
CA PRO A 79 -4.71 -21.58 -5.31
C PRO A 79 -5.95 -20.89 -4.71
N TRP A 80 -5.81 -20.24 -3.55
CA TRP A 80 -6.90 -19.53 -2.89
C TRP A 80 -7.37 -18.29 -3.68
N VAL A 81 -6.45 -17.61 -4.37
CA VAL A 81 -6.77 -16.43 -5.20
C VAL A 81 -7.67 -16.86 -6.36
N ILE A 82 -7.30 -17.96 -7.03
CA ILE A 82 -8.09 -18.53 -8.13
C ILE A 82 -9.48 -18.94 -7.62
N ALA A 83 -9.55 -19.61 -6.47
CA ALA A 83 -10.81 -20.01 -5.87
C ALA A 83 -11.69 -18.81 -5.52
N LYS A 84 -11.12 -17.77 -4.89
CA LYS A 84 -11.86 -16.58 -4.47
C LYS A 84 -12.34 -15.75 -5.66
N VAL A 85 -11.53 -15.57 -6.71
CA VAL A 85 -11.97 -14.88 -7.94
C VAL A 85 -13.16 -15.61 -8.57
N ARG A 86 -13.12 -16.96 -8.64
CA ARG A 86 -14.25 -17.76 -9.15
C ARG A 86 -15.50 -17.60 -8.29
N GLU A 87 -15.35 -17.58 -6.97
CA GLU A 87 -16.44 -17.35 -6.02
C GLU A 87 -17.09 -15.97 -6.24
N LEU A 88 -16.28 -14.91 -6.36
CA LEU A 88 -16.76 -13.55 -6.62
C LEU A 88 -17.51 -13.44 -7.95
N PHE A 89 -17.01 -14.09 -9.02
CA PHE A 89 -17.74 -14.12 -10.29
C PHE A 89 -19.07 -14.87 -10.19
N LYS A 90 -19.13 -15.96 -9.42
CA LYS A 90 -20.38 -16.71 -9.19
C LYS A 90 -21.39 -15.93 -8.34
N SER A 91 -20.94 -15.12 -7.39
CA SER A 91 -21.80 -14.31 -6.53
C SER A 91 -22.23 -12.97 -7.16
N GLY A 92 -21.75 -12.64 -8.37
CA GLY A 92 -22.01 -11.35 -9.01
C GLY A 92 -21.24 -10.18 -8.40
N ALA A 93 -20.26 -10.46 -7.53
CA ALA A 93 -19.40 -9.43 -6.95
C ALA A 93 -18.47 -8.80 -8.01
N ARG A 94 -18.16 -7.51 -7.86
CA ARG A 94 -17.40 -6.74 -8.85
C ARG A 94 -15.93 -7.15 -8.87
N CYS A 95 -15.53 -7.74 -9.98
CA CYS A 95 -14.13 -7.83 -10.40
C CYS A 95 -13.93 -6.98 -11.66
N THR A 96 -13.16 -5.89 -11.57
CA THR A 96 -12.86 -5.02 -12.72
C THR A 96 -11.51 -5.36 -13.35
N PHE A 97 -11.28 -4.90 -14.57
CA PHE A 97 -9.99 -5.02 -15.26
C PHE A 97 -9.13 -3.75 -15.14
#